data_AF-A0A0W7TK21-F1
#
_entry.id   AF-A0A0W7TK21-F1
#
_cell.length_a   1.000
_cell.length_b   1.000
_cell.length_c   1.000
_cell.angle_alpha   90.00
_cell.angle_beta   90.00
_cell.angle_gamma   90.00
#
_symmetry.space_group_name_H-M   'P 1'
#
loop_
_entity.id
_entity.type
_entity.pdbx_description
1 polymer ?
#
loop_
_entity_poly.entity_id
_entity_poly.type
_entity_poly.pdbx_seq_one_letter_code
_entity_poly.pdbx_strand_id
1 'polypeptide(L)' 'MKELADYLKGNDVAGVASIVYDGVVSQNLIDIASGKGIPVLVCKRKGRISKLPTDVTVWTREDLV' A
#
# COMPACT_ATOMS: atom_id res chain seq x y z
N MET A 1 0.49 7.23 -8.99
CA MET A 1 -0.29 6.10 -8.42
C MET A 1 -0.65 5.03 -9.44
N LYS A 2 -1.24 5.38 -10.59
CA LYS A 2 -1.74 4.40 -11.56
C LYS A 2 -0.66 3.40 -12.00
N GLU A 3 0.53 3.90 -12.35
CA GLU A 3 1.69 3.07 -12.74
C GLU A 3 2.13 2.07 -11.65
N LEU A 4 2.15 2.47 -10.37
CA LEU A 4 2.53 1.56 -9.28
C LEU A 4 1.50 0.43 -9.12
N ALA A 5 0.21 0.77 -9.17
CA ALA A 5 -0.86 -0.22 -9.07
C ALA A 5 -0.84 -1.19 -10.26
N ASP A 6 -0.61 -0.69 -11.47
CA ASP A 6 -0.49 -1.50 -12.69
C ASP A 6 0.75 -2.39 -12.63
N TYR A 7 1.89 -1.86 -12.17
CA TYR A 7 3.12 -2.63 -11.96
C TYR A 7 2.90 -3.78 -10.97
N LEU A 8 2.32 -3.49 -9.80
CA LEU A 8 2.05 -4.52 -8.81
C LEU A 8 1.12 -5.59 -9.35
N LYS A 9 0.07 -5.24 -10.10
CA LYS A 9 -0.86 -6.20 -10.72
C LYS A 9 -0.17 -7.10 -11.75
N GLY A 10 0.64 -6.52 -12.62
CA GLY A 10 1.25 -7.22 -13.77
C GLY A 10 2.51 -8.02 -13.44
N ASN A 11 3.10 -7.83 -12.26
CA ASN A 11 4.35 -8.49 -11.86
C ASN A 11 4.15 -9.42 -10.67
N ASP A 12 4.97 -10.47 -10.62
CA ASP A 12 5.14 -11.26 -9.42
C ASP A 12 5.98 -10.46 -8.41
N VAL A 13 5.51 -10.44 -7.17
CA VAL A 13 6.07 -9.66 -6.06
C VAL A 13 6.32 -10.54 -4.84
N ALA A 14 6.49 -11.85 -5.06
CA ALA A 14 6.84 -12.80 -4.01
C ALA A 14 8.08 -12.31 -3.22
N GLY A 15 7.95 -12.23 -1.90
CA GLY A 15 9.01 -11.79 -1.00
C GLY A 15 9.11 -10.27 -0.80
N VAL A 16 8.25 -9.45 -1.42
CA VAL A 16 8.20 -8.01 -1.13
C VAL A 16 7.57 -7.78 0.24
N ALA A 17 8.36 -7.27 1.19
CA ALA A 17 7.91 -7.00 2.55
C ALA A 17 7.18 -5.64 2.70
N SER A 18 7.47 -4.67 1.84
CA SER A 18 6.92 -3.32 1.98
C SER A 18 6.84 -2.55 0.67
N ILE A 19 5.83 -1.69 0.54
CA ILE A 19 5.73 -0.67 -0.51
C ILE A 19 5.95 0.71 0.11
N VAL A 20 6.86 1.50 -0.46
CA VAL A 20 7.08 2.89 -0.09
C VAL A 20 6.62 3.80 -1.22
N TYR A 21 5.70 4.72 -0.95
CA TYR A 21 5.11 5.60 -1.95
C TYR A 21 4.98 7.03 -1.44
N ASP A 22 5.69 7.98 -2.05
CA ASP A 22 5.59 9.40 -1.70
C ASP A 22 4.34 10.06 -2.31
N GLY A 23 3.17 9.69 -1.77
CA GLY A 23 1.90 10.25 -2.19
C GLY A 23 0.75 9.83 -1.30
N VAL A 24 -0.46 10.11 -1.80
CA VAL A 24 -1.71 9.72 -1.12
C VAL A 24 -2.06 8.28 -1.51
N VAL A 25 -2.16 7.39 -0.53
CA VAL A 25 -2.61 6.01 -0.76
C VAL A 25 -4.14 5.95 -0.91
N SER A 26 -4.63 5.06 -1.78
CA SER A 26 -6.07 4.79 -1.97
C SER A 26 -6.43 3.35 -1.61
N GLN A 27 -7.72 3.08 -1.44
CA GLN A 27 -8.24 1.73 -1.16
C GLN A 27 -7.70 0.68 -2.14
N ASN A 28 -7.66 0.99 -3.44
CA ASN A 28 -7.19 0.05 -4.47
C ASN A 28 -5.72 -0.39 -4.25
N LEU A 29 -4.83 0.47 -3.74
CA LEU A 29 -3.45 0.04 -3.47
C LEU A 29 -3.33 -0.82 -2.21
N ILE A 30 -4.19 -0.58 -1.21
CA ILE A 30 -4.30 -1.41 -0.01
C ILE A 30 -4.83 -2.80 -0.38
N ASP A 31 -5.86 -2.86 -1.21
CA ASP A 31 -6.45 -4.13 -1.67
C ASP A 31 -5.44 -4.95 -2.48
N ILE A 32 -4.64 -4.29 -3.35
CA ILE A 32 -3.56 -4.95 -4.10
C ILE A 32 -2.48 -5.48 -3.14
N ALA A 33 -2.07 -4.69 -2.14
CA ALA A 33 -1.06 -5.10 -1.17
C ALA A 33 -1.52 -6.32 -0.37
N SER A 34 -2.75 -6.30 0.17
CA SER A 34 -3.35 -7.42 0.88
C SER A 34 -3.46 -8.66 0.00
N GLY A 35 -4.00 -8.51 -1.22
CA GLY A 35 -4.13 -9.62 -2.17
C GLY A 35 -2.78 -10.22 -2.62
N LYS A 36 -1.68 -9.47 -2.50
CA LYS A 36 -0.32 -9.92 -2.82
C LYS A 36 0.50 -10.30 -1.58
N GLY A 37 -0.10 -10.25 -0.39
CA GLY A 37 0.57 -10.60 0.87
C GLY A 37 1.70 -9.63 1.24
N ILE A 38 1.59 -8.35 0.85
CA ILE A 38 2.56 -7.30 1.21
C ILE A 38 2.08 -6.64 2.51
N PRO A 39 2.74 -6.88 3.64
CA PRO A 39 2.20 -6.53 4.95
C PRO A 39 2.36 -5.04 5.32
N VAL A 40 3.24 -4.30 4.66
CA VAL A 40 3.57 -2.92 5.05
C VAL A 40 3.45 -1.95 3.88
N LEU A 41 2.74 -0.86 4.12
CA LEU A 41 2.56 0.24 3.17
C LEU A 41 2.97 1.55 3.83
N VAL A 42 4.02 2.18 3.34
CA VAL A 42 4.49 3.48 3.83
C VAL A 42 4.12 4.54 2.80
N CYS A 43 3.44 5.59 3.24
CA CYS A 43 2.99 6.65 2.36
C CYS A 43 3.07 8.03 2.99
N LYS A 44 2.92 9.08 2.18
CA LYS A 44 2.87 10.45 2.70
C LYS A 44 1.63 10.67 3.54
N ARG A 45 0.45 10.29 3.02
CA ARG A 45 -0.87 10.47 3.66
C ARG A 45 -1.86 9.38 3.24
N LYS A 46 -2.81 9.07 4.12
CA LYS A 46 -3.98 8.23 3.84
C LYS A 46 -5.02 9.02 3.04
N GLY A 47 -5.45 8.50 1.89
CA GLY A 47 -6.57 9.04 1.13
C GLY A 47 -7.92 8.60 1.70
N ARG A 48 -8.97 8.59 0.86
CA ARG A 48 -10.27 8.03 1.26
C ARG A 48 -10.16 6.50 1.32
N ILE A 49 -10.00 5.98 2.53
CA ILE A 49 -9.92 4.55 2.84
C ILE A 49 -11.20 4.17 3.58
N SER A 50 -11.85 3.11 3.11
CA SER A 50 -13.08 2.60 3.73
C SER A 50 -12.77 1.51 4.74
N LYS A 51 -11.78 0.66 4.45
CA LYS A 51 -11.37 -0.46 5.30
C LYS A 51 -9.86 -0.68 5.23
N LEU A 52 -9.28 -0.98 6.38
CA LEU A 52 -7.91 -1.45 6.53
C LEU A 52 -7.95 -2.95 6.86
N PRO A 53 -7.41 -3.81 6.00
CA PRO A 53 -7.22 -5.24 6.29
C PRO A 53 -6.30 -5.43 7.49
N THR A 54 -6.50 -6.48 8.28
CA THR A 54 -5.68 -6.78 9.47
C THR A 54 -4.26 -7.24 9.12
N ASP A 55 -4.08 -7.72 7.90
CA ASP A 55 -2.83 -8.20 7.31
C ASP A 55 -1.97 -7.10 6.69
N VAL A 56 -2.50 -5.87 6.56
CA VAL A 56 -1.77 -4.73 5.98
C VAL A 56 -1.69 -3.56 6.97
N THR A 57 -0.48 -3.18 7.34
CA THR A 57 -0.21 -1.99 8.16
C THR A 57 0.13 -0.81 7.26
N VAL A 58 -0.58 0.31 7.44
CA VAL A 58 -0.34 1.55 6.68
C VAL A 58 0.25 2.63 7.57
N TRP A 59 1.50 3.01 7.29
CA TRP A 59 2.21 4.10 7.93
C TRP A 59 2.11 5.38 7.09
N THR A 60 1.86 6.49 7.75
CA THR A 60 1.92 7.83 7.17
C THR A 60 3.04 8.65 7.80
N ARG A 61 3.37 9.80 7.20
CA ARG A 61 4.31 10.74 7.82
C ARG A 61 3.89 11.13 9.24
N GLU A 62 2.60 11.30 9.49
CA GLU A 62 2.07 11.68 10.81
C GLU A 62 2.24 10.56 11.85
N ASP A 63 2.34 9.30 11.41
CA ASP A 63 2.56 8.16 12.30
C ASP A 63 4.05 7.98 12.68
N LEU A 64 4.97 8.73 12.06
CA LEU A 64 6.43 8.57 12.18
C LEU A 64 7.14 9.80 12.79
N VAL A 65 6.38 10.78 13.28
CA VAL A 65 6.87 12.03 13.88
C VAL A 65 6.59 12.11 15.37
#